data_AF-A0A318ZDE5-F1
#
_entry.id   AF-A0A318ZDE5-F1
#
_cell.length_a   1.000
_cell.length_b   1.000
_cell.length_c   1.000
_cell.angle_alpha   90.00
_cell.angle_beta   90.00
_cell.angle_gamma   90.00
#
_symmetry.space_group_name_H-M   'P 1'
#
loop_
_entity.id
_entity.type
_entity.pdbx_description
1 polymer ?
#
loop_
_entity_poly.entity_id
_entity_poly.type
_entity_poly.pdbx_seq_one_letter_code
_entity_poly.pdbx_strand_id
1 'polypeptide(L)'
;MAHWREEYSAALAARDRREKANTALYDAYTNLADRTARSATTSSTNPTTSTSTALPPASTTTELSNRHYHPQTPSSTTTTITSTEETLLASTRADLAAAQRSRTSLQTQLTRVTADLDRLRKQSTQNTKRIQASEQEIARLQMRLKDRDEELRGKAKLLEDFQDEMATLNLQLNMAEERKAHFEEENMDLTQRLLALKNQAADNLYDRSNYS
;
A
#
# COMPACT_ATOMS: atom_id res chain seq x y z
N MET A 1 -12.88 14.80 -23.80
CA MET A 1 -13.85 14.20 -22.86
C MET A 1 -13.76 12.65 -22.77
N ALA A 2 -12.67 11.99 -23.20
CA ALA A 2 -12.57 10.52 -23.25
C ALA A 2 -11.65 9.88 -22.17
N HIS A 3 -11.13 10.68 -21.24
CA HIS A 3 -10.11 10.27 -20.24
C HIS A 3 -10.66 9.37 -19.13
N TRP A 4 -11.94 9.47 -18.78
CA TRP A 4 -12.53 8.67 -17.69
C TRP A 4 -12.49 7.16 -17.96
N ARG A 5 -12.60 6.75 -19.23
CA ARG A 5 -12.58 5.32 -19.61
C ARG A 5 -11.17 4.74 -19.46
N GLU A 6 -10.16 5.52 -19.83
CA GLU A 6 -8.75 5.15 -19.67
C GLU A 6 -8.39 5.09 -18.19
N GLU A 7 -8.76 6.11 -17.41
CA GLU A 7 -8.59 6.14 -15.95
C GLU A 7 -9.28 4.95 -15.25
N TYR A 8 -10.52 4.63 -15.64
CA TYR A 8 -11.25 3.48 -15.10
C TYR A 8 -10.56 2.16 -15.44
N SER A 9 -10.13 1.97 -16.69
CA SER A 9 -9.40 0.76 -17.09
C SER A 9 -8.05 0.62 -16.37
N ALA A 10 -7.34 1.73 -16.16
CA ALA A 10 -6.08 1.76 -15.43
C ALA A 10 -6.29 1.45 -13.94
N ALA A 11 -7.38 1.94 -13.33
CA ALA A 11 -7.74 1.63 -11.96
C ALA A 11 -8.06 0.13 -11.77
N LEU A 12 -8.79 -0.49 -12.71
CA LEU A 12 -9.01 -1.94 -12.71
C LEU A 12 -7.72 -2.73 -12.83
N ALA A 13 -6.82 -2.35 -13.75
CA ALA A 13 -5.54 -3.03 -13.93
C ALA A 13 -4.64 -2.90 -12.68
N ALA A 14 -4.64 -1.72 -12.03
CA ALA A 14 -3.92 -1.50 -10.79
C ALA A 14 -4.47 -2.36 -9.63
N ARG A 15 -5.80 -2.51 -9.57
CA ARG A 15 -6.46 -3.39 -8.60
C ARG A 15 -6.14 -4.86 -8.85
N ASP A 16 -6.25 -5.33 -10.09
CA ASP A 16 -5.95 -6.72 -10.48
C ASP A 16 -4.50 -7.11 -10.15
N ARG A 17 -3.54 -6.19 -10.35
CA ARG A 17 -2.14 -6.40 -9.94
C ARG A 17 -1.98 -6.53 -8.43
N ARG A 18 -2.70 -5.74 -7.62
CA ARG A 18 -2.65 -5.83 -6.14
C ARG A 18 -3.25 -7.14 -5.64
N GLU A 19 -4.37 -7.56 -6.22
CA GLU A 19 -5.03 -8.82 -5.87
C GLU A 19 -4.16 -10.04 -6.27
N LYS A 20 -3.51 -10.00 -7.44
CA LYS A 20 -2.62 -11.07 -7.93
C LYS A 20 -1.22 -11.06 -7.31
N ALA A 21 -0.79 -9.98 -6.67
CA ALA A 21 0.57 -9.91 -6.09
C ALA A 21 0.81 -11.00 -5.03
N ASN A 22 -0.24 -11.42 -4.33
CA ASN A 22 -0.15 -12.36 -3.22
C ASN A 22 -0.64 -13.78 -3.55
N THR A 23 -1.17 -14.04 -4.75
CA THR A 23 -1.70 -15.36 -5.12
C THR A 23 -0.62 -16.44 -5.05
N ALA A 24 0.59 -16.15 -5.55
CA ALA A 24 1.71 -17.08 -5.48
C ALA A 24 2.11 -17.46 -4.04
N LEU A 25 1.92 -16.54 -3.08
CA LEU A 25 2.17 -16.79 -1.66
C LEU A 25 1.10 -17.70 -1.06
N TYR A 26 -0.17 -17.45 -1.37
CA TYR A 26 -1.27 -18.32 -0.95
C TYR A 26 -1.13 -19.71 -1.55
N ASP A 27 -0.78 -19.83 -2.83
CA ASP A 27 -0.55 -21.11 -3.49
C ASP A 27 0.61 -21.88 -2.86
N ALA A 28 1.72 -21.20 -2.55
CA ALA A 28 2.86 -21.82 -1.87
C ALA A 28 2.48 -22.31 -0.46
N TYR A 29 1.68 -21.54 0.29
CA TYR A 29 1.22 -21.92 1.62
C TYR A 29 0.26 -23.12 1.57
N THR A 30 -0.68 -23.12 0.63
CA THR A 30 -1.60 -24.24 0.38
C THR A 30 -0.82 -25.51 0.02
N ASN A 31 0.14 -25.42 -0.90
CA ASN A 31 0.99 -26.56 -1.28
C ASN A 31 1.81 -27.10 -0.10
N LEU A 32 2.29 -26.23 0.79
CA LEU A 32 3.03 -26.63 1.98
C LEU A 32 2.12 -27.28 3.02
N ALA A 33 0.91 -26.75 3.21
CA ALA A 33 -0.11 -27.36 4.07
C ALA A 33 -0.51 -28.75 3.56
N ASP A 34 -0.77 -28.90 2.26
CA ASP A 34 -1.10 -30.18 1.63
C ASP A 34 0.03 -31.20 1.76
N ARG A 35 1.28 -30.78 1.53
CA ARG A 35 2.45 -31.64 1.70
C ARG A 35 2.63 -32.05 3.16
N THR A 36 2.33 -31.17 4.11
CA THR A 36 2.39 -31.45 5.55
C THR A 36 1.29 -32.44 5.95
N ALA A 37 0.06 -32.25 5.46
CA ALA A 37 -1.06 -33.16 5.67
C ALA A 37 -0.81 -34.54 5.06
N ARG A 38 -0.24 -34.62 3.86
CA ARG A 38 0.18 -35.88 3.22
C ARG A 38 1.30 -36.57 3.99
N SER A 39 2.27 -35.80 4.48
CA SER A 39 3.36 -36.35 5.30
C SER A 39 2.81 -36.91 6.62
N ALA A 40 1.94 -36.18 7.32
CA ALA A 40 1.29 -36.62 8.55
C ALA A 40 0.40 -37.86 8.34
N THR A 41 -0.32 -37.93 7.22
CA THR A 41 -1.13 -39.11 6.88
C THR A 41 -0.24 -40.33 6.59
N THR A 42 0.92 -40.12 5.96
CA THR A 42 1.88 -41.19 5.65
C THR A 42 2.65 -41.65 6.91
N SER A 43 2.94 -40.76 7.87
CA SER A 43 3.48 -41.16 9.18
C SER A 43 2.44 -41.82 10.08
N SER A 44 1.14 -41.61 9.85
CA SER A 44 0.07 -42.31 10.57
C SER A 44 -0.14 -43.76 10.09
N THR A 45 0.49 -44.19 8.99
CA THR A 45 0.41 -45.58 8.50
C THR A 45 1.54 -46.48 9.00
N ASN A 46 2.40 -46.00 9.92
CA ASN A 46 3.33 -46.84 10.67
C ASN A 46 2.97 -46.78 12.17
N PRO A 47 2.48 -47.86 12.78
CA PRO A 47 2.18 -47.88 14.20
C PRO A 47 3.47 -48.19 14.97
N THR A 48 4.07 -47.19 15.63
CA THR A 48 4.90 -47.47 16.82
C THR A 48 5.06 -46.21 17.67
N THR A 49 4.07 -46.04 18.54
CA THR A 49 4.18 -45.80 19.98
C THR A 49 5.22 -44.79 20.51
N SER A 50 4.68 -43.90 21.36
CA SER A 50 5.28 -43.25 22.55
C SER A 50 6.22 -42.06 22.33
N THR A 51 6.27 -41.02 23.19
CA THR A 51 5.43 -40.53 24.29
C THR A 51 5.99 -39.14 24.65
N SER A 52 5.08 -38.22 24.96
CA SER A 52 5.19 -37.05 25.84
C SER A 52 6.55 -36.58 26.35
N THR A 53 6.80 -35.31 26.06
CA THR A 53 7.50 -34.30 26.88
C THR A 53 7.29 -34.49 28.39
N ALA A 54 8.38 -34.58 29.16
CA ALA A 54 8.44 -34.17 30.56
C ALA A 54 9.91 -33.98 31.01
N LEU A 55 10.16 -32.86 31.69
CA LEU A 55 11.40 -32.50 32.41
C LEU A 55 11.84 -33.59 33.42
N PRO A 56 13.10 -33.50 33.90
CA PRO A 56 13.26 -33.57 35.35
C PRO A 56 14.21 -32.49 35.95
N PRO A 57 13.98 -32.10 37.22
CA PRO A 57 14.88 -31.33 38.07
C PRO A 57 15.82 -32.23 38.89
N ALA A 58 16.59 -31.59 39.77
CA ALA A 58 17.83 -32.02 40.40
C ALA A 58 17.74 -32.95 41.64
N SER A 59 18.95 -33.45 41.99
CA SER A 59 19.52 -33.64 43.35
C SER A 59 19.65 -35.06 43.95
N THR A 60 20.92 -35.41 44.25
CA THR A 60 21.49 -36.09 45.47
C THR A 60 20.74 -37.30 46.05
N THR A 61 21.33 -38.46 46.37
CA THR A 61 22.43 -38.71 47.33
C THR A 61 22.75 -40.22 47.33
N THR A 62 24.01 -40.55 47.64
CA THR A 62 24.61 -41.78 48.20
C THR A 62 23.72 -42.99 48.55
N GLU A 63 24.14 -44.22 48.18
CA GLU A 63 24.42 -45.30 49.15
C GLU A 63 25.00 -46.59 48.53
N LEU A 64 25.76 -47.28 49.38
CA LEU A 64 26.58 -48.47 49.14
C LEU A 64 25.76 -49.77 49.14
N SER A 65 26.34 -50.82 48.53
CA SER A 65 26.56 -52.19 49.05
C SER A 65 26.16 -53.33 48.09
N ASN A 66 27.15 -54.21 47.83
CA ASN A 66 27.11 -55.69 47.77
C ASN A 66 26.08 -56.40 46.84
N ARG A 67 26.35 -57.50 46.12
CA ARG A 67 27.43 -58.50 46.12
C ARG A 67 27.17 -59.50 44.96
N HIS A 68 28.25 -60.10 44.43
CA HIS A 68 28.35 -61.49 43.91
C HIS A 68 27.62 -61.88 42.60
N TYR A 69 28.07 -62.83 41.75
CA TYR A 69 29.16 -63.83 41.76
C TYR A 69 29.56 -64.13 40.30
N HIS A 70 30.82 -64.50 40.10
CA HIS A 70 31.39 -65.17 38.91
C HIS A 70 30.73 -66.54 38.63
N PRO A 71 30.85 -67.09 37.40
CA PRO A 71 31.88 -68.11 37.13
C PRO A 71 32.51 -67.98 35.72
N GLN A 72 33.83 -67.89 35.64
CA GLN A 72 34.80 -68.93 35.20
C GLN A 72 35.09 -68.96 33.68
N THR A 73 36.36 -68.67 33.42
CA THR A 73 37.24 -68.87 32.26
C THR A 73 37.44 -70.39 31.98
N PRO A 74 38.19 -70.91 30.95
CA PRO A 74 39.44 -70.34 30.41
C PRO A 74 39.90 -70.66 28.96
N SER A 75 41.00 -69.98 28.60
CA SER A 75 42.01 -70.35 27.58
C SER A 75 41.58 -70.16 26.12
N SER A 76 42.29 -69.45 25.23
CA SER A 76 43.74 -69.45 25.03
C SER A 76 44.14 -68.31 24.07
N THR A 77 45.43 -67.97 24.07
CA THR A 77 46.21 -67.42 22.95
C THR A 77 46.39 -65.90 22.89
N THR A 78 47.54 -65.52 23.43
CA THR A 78 48.26 -64.24 23.47
C THR A 78 48.60 -63.64 22.08
N THR A 79 47.68 -63.66 21.12
CA THR A 79 47.88 -63.02 19.79
C THR A 79 46.70 -62.12 19.38
N THR A 80 45.58 -62.15 20.10
CA THR A 80 44.36 -61.41 19.73
C THR A 80 44.22 -60.05 20.43
N ILE A 81 44.93 -59.84 21.54
CA ILE A 81 44.77 -58.65 22.41
C ILE A 81 45.22 -57.37 21.68
N THR A 82 46.27 -57.47 20.85
CA THR A 82 46.73 -56.36 20.00
C THR A 82 45.71 -56.00 18.92
N SER A 83 45.04 -57.00 18.33
CA SER A 83 44.08 -56.79 17.23
C SER A 83 42.77 -56.14 17.71
N THR A 84 42.28 -56.47 18.90
CA THR A 84 41.07 -55.84 19.48
C THR A 84 41.32 -54.39 19.89
N GLU A 85 42.48 -54.10 20.49
CA GLU A 85 42.87 -52.73 20.84
C GLU A 85 43.11 -51.89 19.58
N GLU A 86 43.73 -52.46 18.55
CA GLU A 86 43.94 -51.79 17.25
C GLU A 86 42.60 -51.49 16.54
N THR A 87 41.61 -52.37 16.64
CA THR A 87 40.26 -52.15 16.10
C THR A 87 39.51 -51.04 16.83
N LEU A 88 39.61 -50.98 18.17
CA LEU A 88 39.02 -49.90 18.97
C LEU A 88 39.68 -48.55 18.67
N LEU A 89 41.01 -48.51 18.55
CA LEU A 89 41.75 -47.33 18.14
C LEU A 89 41.39 -46.87 16.72
N ALA A 90 41.16 -47.81 15.79
CA ALA A 90 40.67 -47.48 14.45
C ALA A 90 39.26 -46.88 14.48
N SER A 91 38.34 -47.42 15.30
CA SER A 91 36.98 -46.87 15.43
C SER A 91 36.97 -45.47 16.05
N THR A 92 37.75 -45.24 17.11
CA THR A 92 37.85 -43.92 17.76
C THR A 92 38.47 -42.87 16.85
N ARG A 93 39.45 -43.25 16.01
CA ARG A 93 39.99 -42.38 14.96
C ARG A 93 38.95 -42.06 13.89
N ALA A 94 38.14 -43.04 13.49
CA ALA A 94 37.06 -42.83 12.52
C ALA A 94 35.98 -41.89 13.09
N ASP A 95 35.58 -42.08 14.35
CA ASP A 95 34.61 -41.23 15.05
C ASP A 95 35.13 -39.82 15.24
N LEU A 96 36.41 -39.65 15.61
CA LEU A 96 37.03 -38.34 15.71
C LEU A 96 37.09 -37.63 14.35
N ALA A 97 37.40 -38.36 13.28
CA ALA A 97 37.35 -37.81 11.92
C ALA A 97 35.92 -37.44 11.50
N ALA A 98 34.91 -38.24 11.87
CA ALA A 98 33.50 -37.94 11.62
C ALA A 98 33.05 -36.69 12.41
N ALA A 99 33.44 -36.57 13.67
CA ALA A 99 33.17 -35.39 14.50
C ALA A 99 33.87 -34.13 13.99
N GLN A 100 35.10 -34.26 13.47
CA GLN A 100 35.79 -33.14 12.83
C GLN A 100 35.08 -32.69 11.54
N ARG A 101 34.60 -33.63 10.71
CA ARG A 101 33.81 -33.30 9.50
C ARG A 101 32.46 -32.66 9.82
N SER A 102 31.77 -33.13 10.85
CA SER A 102 30.50 -32.51 11.28
C SER A 102 30.75 -31.11 11.83
N ARG A 103 31.82 -30.91 12.61
CA ARG A 103 32.23 -29.59 13.11
C ARG A 103 32.54 -28.63 11.97
N THR A 104 33.31 -29.03 10.96
CA THR A 104 33.61 -28.14 9.82
C THR A 104 32.33 -27.81 9.03
N SER A 105 31.45 -28.80 8.81
CA SER A 105 30.16 -28.58 8.15
C SER A 105 29.28 -27.56 8.90
N LEU A 106 29.12 -27.73 10.21
CA LEU A 106 28.35 -26.81 11.05
C LEU A 106 28.98 -25.42 11.10
N GLN A 107 30.31 -25.33 11.13
CA GLN A 107 31.01 -24.05 11.08
C GLN A 107 30.75 -23.34 9.75
N THR A 108 30.76 -24.04 8.61
CA THR A 108 30.41 -23.47 7.30
C THR A 108 28.95 -23.03 7.24
N GLN A 109 28.03 -23.78 7.84
CA GLN A 109 26.62 -23.38 7.92
C GLN A 109 26.44 -22.14 8.79
N LEU A 110 27.13 -22.07 9.94
CA LEU A 110 27.06 -20.92 10.84
C LEU A 110 27.60 -19.65 10.19
N THR A 111 28.74 -19.73 9.48
CA THR A 111 29.28 -18.57 8.75
C THR A 111 28.36 -18.13 7.62
N ARG A 112 27.75 -19.08 6.89
CA ARG A 112 26.76 -18.78 5.85
C ARG A 112 25.52 -18.08 6.40
N VAL A 113 24.90 -18.63 7.44
CA VAL A 113 23.70 -18.06 8.06
C VAL A 113 23.99 -16.68 8.66
N THR A 114 25.18 -16.49 9.25
CA THR A 114 25.59 -15.19 9.78
C THR A 114 25.74 -14.14 8.66
N ALA A 115 26.36 -14.51 7.54
CA ALA A 115 26.46 -13.64 6.37
C ALA A 115 25.08 -13.29 5.76
N ASP A 116 24.18 -14.27 5.70
CA ASP A 116 22.81 -14.05 5.22
C ASP A 116 22.02 -13.13 6.15
N LEU A 117 22.17 -13.26 7.48
CA LEU A 117 21.56 -12.35 8.45
C LEU A 117 22.06 -10.91 8.29
N ASP A 118 23.37 -10.71 8.14
CA ASP A 118 23.94 -9.38 7.94
C ASP A 118 23.47 -8.76 6.61
N ARG A 119 23.36 -9.57 5.56
CA ARG A 119 22.78 -9.14 4.28
C ARG A 119 21.32 -8.73 4.44
N LEU A 120 20.52 -9.54 5.13
CA LEU A 120 19.10 -9.26 5.33
C LEU A 120 18.89 -8.02 6.20
N ARG A 121 19.72 -7.82 7.22
CA ARG A 121 19.73 -6.59 8.03
C ARG A 121 20.05 -5.35 7.19
N LYS A 122 21.10 -5.40 6.36
CA LYS A 122 21.43 -4.30 5.44
C LYS A 122 20.29 -4.00 4.49
N GLN A 123 19.70 -5.03 3.88
CA GLN A 123 18.55 -4.87 2.99
C GLN A 123 17.34 -4.29 3.71
N SER A 124 17.05 -4.75 4.93
CA SER A 124 15.96 -4.22 5.76
C SER A 124 16.15 -2.72 6.03
N THR A 125 17.34 -2.31 6.48
CA THR A 125 17.63 -0.88 6.72
C THR A 125 17.54 -0.03 5.44
N GLN A 126 17.94 -0.57 4.29
CA GLN A 126 17.80 0.11 3.00
C GLN A 126 16.33 0.25 2.60
N ASN A 127 15.53 -0.80 2.78
CA ASN A 127 14.10 -0.78 2.49
C ASN A 127 13.37 0.22 3.39
N THR A 128 13.68 0.25 4.69
CA THR A 128 13.13 1.26 5.61
C THR A 128 13.43 2.68 5.14
N LYS A 129 14.66 2.97 4.69
CA LYS A 129 15.01 4.29 4.15
C LYS A 129 14.22 4.64 2.88
N ARG A 130 14.03 3.67 1.98
CA ARG A 130 13.22 3.85 0.76
C ARG A 130 11.76 4.12 1.10
N ILE A 131 11.19 3.36 2.05
CA ILE A 131 9.83 3.56 2.53
C ILE A 131 9.67 4.96 3.10
N GLN A 132 10.57 5.40 3.99
CA GLN A 132 10.54 6.75 4.56
C GLN A 132 10.63 7.85 3.49
N ALA A 133 11.48 7.68 2.47
CA ALA A 133 11.57 8.64 1.37
C ALA A 133 10.27 8.71 0.56
N SER A 134 9.66 7.56 0.24
CA SER A 134 8.37 7.50 -0.44
C SER A 134 7.23 8.08 0.41
N GLU A 135 7.23 7.84 1.73
CA GLU A 135 6.24 8.42 2.65
C GLU A 135 6.34 9.95 2.70
N GLN A 136 7.56 10.50 2.72
CA GLN A 136 7.78 11.95 2.64
C GLN A 136 7.29 12.54 1.32
N GLU A 137 7.52 11.85 0.20
CA GLU A 137 7.03 12.26 -1.11
C GLU A 137 5.50 12.24 -1.18
N ILE A 138 4.86 11.19 -0.66
CA ILE A 138 3.41 11.10 -0.56
C ILE A 138 2.84 12.26 0.25
N ALA A 139 3.41 12.54 1.44
CA ALA A 139 2.96 13.65 2.28
C ALA A 139 3.10 15.00 1.57
N ARG A 140 4.22 15.22 0.86
CA ARG A 140 4.43 16.43 0.06
C ARG A 140 3.42 16.57 -1.07
N LEU A 141 3.13 15.49 -1.79
CA LEU A 141 2.17 15.48 -2.88
C LEU A 141 0.74 15.71 -2.38
N GLN A 142 0.37 15.12 -1.24
CA GLN A 142 -0.94 15.34 -0.60
C GLN A 142 -1.15 16.81 -0.22
N MET A 143 -0.14 17.46 0.36
CA MET A 143 -0.22 18.89 0.67
C MET A 143 -0.39 19.73 -0.60
N ARG A 144 0.40 19.45 -1.64
CA ARG A 144 0.29 20.17 -2.92
C ARG A 144 -1.06 19.96 -3.60
N LEU A 145 -1.65 18.77 -3.49
CA LEU A 145 -2.99 18.47 -3.99
C LEU A 145 -4.03 19.33 -3.27
N LYS A 146 -3.97 19.37 -1.93
CA LYS A 146 -4.86 20.21 -1.11
C LYS A 146 -4.74 21.68 -1.48
N ASP A 147 -3.53 22.21 -1.65
CA ASP A 147 -3.32 23.60 -2.07
C ASP A 147 -3.94 23.88 -3.46
N ARG A 148 -3.85 22.92 -4.39
CA ARG A 148 -4.48 23.05 -5.71
C ARG A 148 -6.00 22.99 -5.62
N ASP A 149 -6.55 22.13 -4.77
CA ASP A 149 -8.00 22.04 -4.56
C ASP A 149 -8.55 23.33 -3.95
N GLU A 150 -7.84 23.91 -2.99
CA GLU A 150 -8.18 25.22 -2.41
C GLU A 150 -8.11 26.35 -3.45
N GLU A 151 -7.07 26.35 -4.29
CA GLU A 151 -6.93 27.31 -5.40
C GLU A 151 -8.06 27.17 -6.44
N LEU A 152 -8.40 25.93 -6.81
CA LEU A 152 -9.51 25.65 -7.73
C LEU A 152 -10.85 26.08 -7.14
N ARG A 153 -11.08 25.83 -5.85
CA ARG A 153 -12.29 26.27 -5.14
C ARG A 153 -12.37 27.79 -5.10
N GLY A 154 -11.26 28.48 -4.84
CA GLY A 154 -11.19 29.94 -4.87
C GLY A 154 -11.47 30.51 -6.26
N LYS A 155 -10.89 29.92 -7.31
CA LYS A 155 -11.15 30.29 -8.71
C LYS A 155 -12.60 30.05 -9.12
N ALA A 156 -13.19 28.94 -8.70
CA ALA A 156 -14.59 28.63 -8.98
C ALA A 156 -15.52 29.67 -8.34
N LYS A 157 -15.27 30.05 -7.08
CA LYS A 157 -16.03 31.11 -6.42
C LYS A 157 -15.87 32.46 -7.12
N LEU A 158 -14.65 32.84 -7.51
CA LEU A 158 -14.43 34.10 -8.24
C LEU A 158 -15.15 34.12 -9.59
N LEU A 159 -15.24 32.98 -10.28
CA LEU A 159 -16.02 32.87 -11.51
C LEU A 159 -17.53 33.00 -11.28
N GLU A 160 -18.04 32.47 -10.17
CA GLU A 160 -19.44 32.65 -9.74
C GLU A 160 -19.72 34.13 -9.45
N ASP A 161 -18.88 34.79 -8.64
CA ASP A 161 -19.00 36.23 -8.34
C ASP A 161 -18.97 37.07 -9.65
N PHE A 162 -18.08 36.75 -10.59
CA PHE A 162 -18.01 37.43 -11.88
C PHE A 162 -19.27 37.19 -12.74
N GLN A 163 -19.85 35.98 -12.71
CA GLN A 163 -21.09 35.69 -13.42
C GLN A 163 -22.27 36.47 -12.83
N ASP A 164 -22.36 36.56 -11.50
CA ASP A 164 -23.38 37.34 -10.81
C ASP A 164 -23.26 38.84 -11.12
N GLU A 165 -22.03 39.37 -11.17
CA GLU A 165 -21.78 40.75 -11.59
C GLU A 165 -22.17 40.99 -13.05
N MET A 166 -21.85 40.06 -13.96
CA MET A 166 -22.26 40.17 -15.37
C MET A 166 -23.78 40.09 -15.53
N ALA A 167 -24.46 39.22 -14.80
CA ALA A 167 -25.91 39.13 -14.81
C ALA A 167 -26.55 40.43 -14.29
N THR A 168 -25.99 40.97 -13.21
CA THR A 168 -26.44 42.24 -12.62
C THR A 168 -26.23 43.41 -13.58
N LEU A 169 -25.06 43.51 -14.22
CA LEU A 169 -24.76 44.55 -15.19
C LEU A 169 -25.69 44.47 -16.40
N ASN A 170 -25.94 43.27 -16.91
CA ASN A 170 -26.87 43.06 -18.03
C ASN A 170 -28.30 43.49 -17.66
N LEU A 171 -28.76 43.18 -16.44
CA LEU A 171 -30.05 43.66 -15.95
C LEU A 171 -30.09 45.19 -15.86
N GLN A 172 -29.05 45.81 -15.31
CA GLN A 172 -28.95 47.27 -15.21
C GLN A 172 -28.94 47.93 -16.60
N LEU A 173 -28.26 47.32 -17.58
CA LEU A 173 -28.25 47.77 -18.96
C LEU A 173 -29.65 47.72 -19.57
N ASN A 174 -30.34 46.58 -19.47
CA ASN A 174 -31.72 46.44 -19.97
C ASN A 174 -32.66 47.49 -19.34
N MET A 175 -32.56 47.72 -18.03
CA MET A 175 -33.35 48.75 -17.34
C MET A 175 -33.00 50.16 -17.82
N ALA A 176 -31.73 50.44 -18.12
CA ALA A 176 -31.31 51.74 -18.64
C ALA A 176 -31.79 51.96 -20.08
N GLU A 177 -31.75 50.92 -20.91
CA GLU A 177 -32.28 50.93 -22.28
C GLU A 177 -33.80 51.13 -22.29
N GLU A 178 -34.55 50.45 -21.41
CA GLU A 178 -36.00 50.63 -21.26
C GLU A 178 -36.37 52.06 -20.84
N ARG A 179 -35.69 52.60 -19.81
CA ARG A 179 -35.89 53.99 -19.37
C ARG A 179 -35.56 55.00 -20.48
N LYS A 180 -34.51 54.73 -21.26
CA LYS A 180 -34.13 55.58 -22.39
C LYS A 180 -35.23 55.56 -23.46
N ALA A 181 -35.71 54.39 -23.85
CA ALA A 181 -36.79 54.26 -24.83
C ALA A 181 -38.07 54.97 -24.36
N HIS A 182 -38.43 54.83 -23.09
CA HIS A 182 -39.56 55.54 -22.50
C HIS A 182 -39.41 57.07 -22.59
N PHE A 183 -38.24 57.61 -22.23
CA PHE A 183 -38.00 59.06 -22.35
C PHE A 183 -37.98 59.55 -23.80
N GLU A 184 -37.49 58.74 -24.74
CA GLU A 184 -37.54 59.06 -26.17
C GLU A 184 -39.00 59.12 -26.67
N GLU A 185 -39.86 58.17 -26.24
CA GLU A 185 -41.28 58.16 -26.55
C GLU A 185 -42.01 59.38 -25.96
N GLU A 186 -41.83 59.68 -24.68
CA GLU A 186 -42.44 60.85 -24.03
C GLU A 186 -42.01 62.17 -24.68
N ASN A 187 -40.73 62.30 -25.04
CA ASN A 187 -40.22 63.51 -25.69
C ASN A 187 -40.78 63.65 -27.12
N MET A 188 -40.93 62.53 -27.83
CA MET A 188 -41.61 62.52 -29.12
C MET A 188 -43.07 62.95 -29.00
N ASP A 189 -43.83 62.42 -28.05
CA ASP A 189 -45.23 62.81 -27.83
C ASP A 189 -45.34 64.30 -27.48
N LEU A 190 -44.50 64.79 -26.57
CA LEU A 190 -44.46 66.22 -26.22
C LEU A 190 -44.14 67.11 -27.42
N THR A 191 -43.19 66.71 -28.26
CA THR A 191 -42.81 67.43 -29.47
C THR A 191 -43.92 67.41 -30.51
N GLN A 192 -44.57 66.27 -30.72
CA GLN A 192 -45.73 66.14 -31.62
C GLN A 192 -46.89 67.01 -31.14
N ARG A 193 -47.20 66.99 -29.84
CA ARG A 193 -48.24 67.81 -29.23
C ARG A 193 -47.93 69.30 -29.36
N LEU A 194 -46.67 69.69 -29.14
CA LEU A 194 -46.24 71.08 -29.31
C LEU A 194 -46.33 71.52 -30.78
N LEU A 195 -45.90 70.67 -31.72
CA LEU A 195 -46.01 70.95 -33.15
C LEU A 195 -47.48 71.09 -33.59
N ALA A 196 -48.37 70.22 -33.12
CA ALA A 196 -49.80 70.31 -33.39
C ALA A 196 -50.39 71.63 -32.89
N LEU A 197 -50.05 72.05 -31.67
CA LEU A 197 -50.49 73.32 -31.10
C LEU A 197 -49.93 74.53 -31.85
N LYS A 198 -48.68 74.45 -32.33
CA LYS A 198 -48.05 75.49 -33.16
C LYS A 198 -48.69 75.59 -34.55
N ASN A 199 -49.00 74.46 -35.19
CA ASN A 199 -49.70 74.44 -36.47
C ASN A 199 -51.10 75.07 -36.34
N GLN A 200 -51.86 74.67 -35.32
CA GLN A 200 -53.17 75.26 -35.05
C GLN A 200 -53.07 76.78 -34.82
N ALA A 201 -52.06 77.25 -34.08
CA ALA A 201 -51.84 78.68 -33.88
C ALA A 201 -51.47 79.40 -35.19
N ALA A 202 -50.67 78.78 -36.06
CA ALA A 202 -50.35 79.32 -37.37
C ALA A 202 -51.58 79.39 -38.28
N ASP A 203 -52.38 78.33 -38.36
CA ASP A 203 -53.62 78.26 -39.13
C ASP A 203 -54.60 79.37 -38.69
N ASN A 204 -54.78 79.55 -37.38
CA ASN A 204 -55.59 80.64 -36.83
C ASN A 204 -55.10 82.05 -37.24
N LEU A 205 -53.78 82.25 -37.35
CA LEU A 205 -53.20 83.52 -37.80
C LEU A 205 -53.39 83.72 -39.32
N TYR A 206 -53.20 82.66 -40.11
CA TYR A 206 -53.47 82.69 -41.55
C TYR A 206 -54.93 83.05 -41.84
N ASP A 207 -55.86 82.37 -41.16
CA ASP A 207 -57.28 82.68 -41.23
C ASP A 207 -57.54 84.14 -40.88
N ARG A 208 -57.00 84.63 -39.76
CA ARG A 208 -57.20 86.04 -39.38
C ARG A 208 -56.60 87.04 -40.36
N SER A 209 -55.50 86.71 -41.06
CA SER A 209 -54.90 87.59 -42.07
C SER A 209 -55.65 87.61 -43.40
N ASN A 210 -56.32 86.51 -43.78
CA ASN A 210 -57.08 86.42 -45.03
C ASN A 210 -58.44 87.14 -44.98
N TYR A 211 -58.95 87.43 -43.77
CA TYR A 211 -60.21 88.14 -43.55
C TYR A 211 -60.04 89.62 -43.15
N SER A 212 -58.87 90.22 -43.38
CA SER A 212 -58.60 91.65 -43.15
C SER A 212 -58.20 92.36 -44.44
#